data_AF-G7DWL2-F1
#
_entry.id   AF-G7DWL2-F1
#
_cell.length_a   1.000
_cell.length_b   1.000
_cell.length_c   1.000
_cell.angle_alpha   90.00
_cell.angle_beta   90.00
_cell.angle_gamma   90.00
#
_symmetry.space_group_name_H-M   'P 1'
#
loop_
_entity.id
_entity.type
_entity.pdbx_description
1 polymer ?
#
loop_
_entity_poly.entity_id
_entity_poly.type
_entity_poly.pdbx_seq_one_letter_code
_entity_poly.pdbx_strand_id
1 'polypeptide(L)'
;MRFTLCLALAAASSALATTPAQLMNQLTVVTTDANKLNTSLAVANLTYSSAYAIHSLALTTIKDINNGTSLCNTTTGFTAANGISVIQTVVNNLTPPTLAALTSLINKKSQFDSFKLGSIAKTDITNLHTAVDNLSACIVSAVQNATVTPLDTGFNQAAAAYASES
;
A
#
# COMPACT_ATOMS: atom_id res chain seq x y z
N MET A 1 29.04 18.08 47.45
CA MET A 1 27.75 18.03 46.74
C MET A 1 27.79 16.82 45.82
N ARG A 2 26.96 15.80 46.09
CA ARG A 2 26.92 14.54 45.32
C ARG A 2 25.98 14.75 44.12
N PHE A 3 26.49 14.61 42.90
CA PHE A 3 25.70 14.64 41.68
C PHE A 3 25.05 13.25 41.48
N THR A 4 23.75 13.17 41.72
CA THR A 4 22.95 11.99 41.44
C THR A 4 22.71 11.89 39.93
N LEU A 5 23.16 10.78 39.35
CA LEU A 5 22.99 10.37 37.97
C LEU A 5 21.49 10.12 37.70
N CYS A 6 20.85 10.95 36.86
CA CYS A 6 19.53 10.63 36.30
C CYS A 6 19.73 9.63 35.15
N LEU A 7 19.47 8.34 35.39
CA LEU A 7 19.28 7.37 34.32
C LEU A 7 18.01 7.77 33.55
N ALA A 8 18.18 8.27 32.33
CA ALA A 8 17.08 8.37 31.38
C ALA A 8 16.70 6.95 30.95
N LEU A 9 15.56 6.44 31.42
CA LEU A 9 14.90 5.31 30.81
C LEU A 9 14.48 5.73 29.40
N ALA A 10 15.25 5.33 28.39
CA ALA A 10 14.75 5.28 27.02
C ALA A 10 13.64 4.23 27.00
N ALA A 11 12.39 4.67 27.11
CA ALA A 11 11.26 3.82 26.82
C ALA A 11 11.38 3.40 25.35
N ALA A 12 11.87 2.19 25.12
CA ALA A 12 11.73 1.54 23.83
C ALA A 12 10.23 1.42 23.58
N SER A 13 9.65 2.34 22.82
CA SER A 13 8.32 2.15 22.27
C SER A 13 8.44 0.99 21.30
N SER A 14 8.19 -0.23 21.77
CA SER A 14 7.99 -1.38 20.89
C SER A 14 6.81 -1.02 20.01
N ALA A 15 7.07 -0.63 18.77
CA ALA A 15 6.03 -0.48 17.77
C ALA A 15 5.25 -1.79 17.78
N LEU A 16 3.95 -1.70 18.11
CA LEU A 16 3.09 -2.88 18.12
C LEU A 16 3.13 -3.46 16.71
N ALA A 17 3.59 -4.71 16.60
CA ALA A 17 3.57 -5.42 15.33
C ALA A 17 2.14 -5.42 14.79
N THR A 18 2.00 -5.08 13.52
CA THR A 18 0.69 -5.02 12.87
C THR A 18 0.33 -6.38 12.29
N THR A 19 -0.97 -6.60 12.07
CA THR A 19 -1.50 -7.87 11.57
C THR A 19 -1.79 -7.80 10.07
N PRO A 20 -1.78 -8.93 9.34
CA PRO A 20 -2.18 -8.97 7.94
C PRO A 20 -3.60 -8.42 7.71
N ALA A 21 -4.50 -8.57 8.69
CA ALA A 21 -5.85 -8.01 8.63
C ALA A 21 -5.86 -6.47 8.63
N GLN A 22 -4.99 -5.83 9.41
CA GLN A 22 -4.85 -4.37 9.39
C GLN A 22 -4.33 -3.86 8.06
N LEU A 23 -3.35 -4.55 7.46
CA LEU A 23 -2.88 -4.23 6.11
C LEU A 23 -4.02 -4.35 5.09
N MET A 24 -4.79 -5.43 5.13
CA MET A 24 -5.94 -5.64 4.24
C MET A 24 -7.01 -4.55 4.36
N ASN A 25 -7.32 -4.12 5.59
CA ASN A 25 -8.24 -3.00 5.81
C ASN A 25 -7.71 -1.72 5.18
N GLN A 26 -6.41 -1.44 5.31
CA GLN A 26 -5.80 -0.27 4.67
C GLN A 26 -5.81 -0.36 3.14
N LEU A 27 -5.58 -1.54 2.56
CA LEU A 27 -5.71 -1.73 1.10
C LEU A 27 -7.15 -1.49 0.61
N THR A 28 -8.14 -1.76 1.45
CA THR A 28 -9.56 -1.43 1.17
C THR A 28 -9.80 0.09 1.19
N VAL A 29 -9.13 0.82 2.08
CA VAL A 29 -9.14 2.30 2.06
C VAL A 29 -8.51 2.82 0.75
N VAL A 30 -7.33 2.32 0.39
CA VAL A 30 -6.66 2.71 -0.87
C VAL A 30 -7.52 2.40 -2.09
N THR A 31 -8.20 1.24 -2.11
CA THR A 31 -9.18 0.88 -3.15
C THR A 31 -10.28 1.93 -3.25
N THR A 32 -10.81 2.34 -2.11
CA THR A 32 -11.90 3.33 -2.04
C THR A 32 -11.43 4.67 -2.59
N ASP A 33 -10.22 5.09 -2.29
CA ASP A 33 -9.69 6.35 -2.78
C ASP A 33 -9.34 6.32 -4.26
N ALA A 34 -8.81 5.20 -4.78
CA ALA A 34 -8.63 5.00 -6.22
C ALA A 34 -9.96 5.10 -6.98
N ASN A 35 -11.04 4.53 -6.44
CA ASN A 35 -12.38 4.67 -7.00
C ASN A 35 -12.91 6.11 -6.96
N LYS A 36 -12.66 6.86 -5.87
CA LYS A 36 -13.01 8.29 -5.79
C LYS A 36 -12.25 9.10 -6.84
N LEU A 37 -10.94 8.89 -6.99
CA LEU A 37 -10.13 9.54 -8.01
C LEU A 37 -10.66 9.26 -9.42
N ASN A 38 -10.92 7.99 -9.74
CA ASN A 38 -11.50 7.59 -11.02
C ASN A 38 -12.84 8.32 -11.27
N THR A 39 -13.73 8.32 -10.27
CA THR A 39 -15.04 8.99 -10.37
C THR A 39 -14.89 10.50 -10.60
N SER A 40 -14.00 11.18 -9.87
CA SER A 40 -13.76 12.61 -10.03
C SER A 40 -13.17 12.97 -11.39
N LEU A 41 -12.39 12.08 -12.00
CA LEU A 41 -11.80 12.27 -13.32
C LEU A 41 -12.76 11.92 -14.47
N ALA A 42 -13.79 11.11 -14.21
CA ALA A 42 -14.77 10.67 -15.21
C ALA A 42 -15.78 11.75 -15.63
N VAL A 43 -15.81 12.90 -14.96
CA VAL A 43 -16.72 14.01 -15.32
C VAL A 43 -16.44 14.52 -16.74
N ALA A 44 -17.47 14.96 -17.48
CA ALA A 44 -17.31 15.38 -18.87
C ALA A 44 -16.37 16.60 -19.00
N ASN A 45 -16.61 17.63 -18.19
CA ASN A 45 -15.81 18.85 -18.15
C ASN A 45 -15.36 19.12 -16.72
N LEU A 46 -14.07 19.36 -16.55
CA LEU A 46 -13.50 19.82 -15.29
C LEU A 46 -13.77 21.32 -15.14
N THR A 47 -14.08 21.71 -13.91
CA THR A 47 -13.96 23.07 -13.41
C THR A 47 -12.67 23.20 -12.60
N TYR A 48 -12.24 24.43 -12.34
CA TYR A 48 -11.11 24.67 -11.43
C TYR A 48 -11.34 24.06 -10.04
N SER A 49 -12.57 24.14 -9.50
CA SER A 49 -12.93 23.52 -8.23
C SER A 49 -12.84 21.99 -8.25
N SER A 50 -13.25 21.35 -9.35
CA SER A 50 -13.10 19.91 -9.52
C SER A 50 -11.63 19.48 -9.66
N ALA A 51 -10.81 20.28 -10.33
CA ALA A 51 -9.37 20.02 -10.44
C ALA A 51 -8.67 20.12 -9.08
N TYR A 52 -9.05 21.11 -8.26
CA TYR A 52 -8.58 21.20 -6.88
C TYR A 52 -9.04 20.00 -6.02
N ALA A 53 -10.29 19.56 -6.17
CA ALA A 53 -10.79 18.39 -5.47
C ALA A 53 -10.03 17.10 -5.86
N ILE A 54 -9.69 16.95 -7.15
CA ILE A 54 -8.86 15.84 -7.64
C ILE A 54 -7.47 15.87 -7.00
N HIS A 55 -6.83 17.04 -6.94
CA HIS A 55 -5.54 17.19 -6.27
C HIS A 55 -5.62 16.80 -4.78
N SER A 56 -6.64 17.28 -4.06
CA SER A 56 -6.86 16.92 -2.65
C SER A 56 -7.09 15.43 -2.44
N LEU A 57 -7.82 14.77 -3.36
CA LEU A 57 -7.99 13.33 -3.34
C LEU A 57 -6.67 12.62 -3.60
N ALA A 58 -5.87 13.08 -4.56
CA ALA A 58 -4.56 12.49 -4.85
C ALA A 58 -3.64 12.53 -3.63
N LEU A 59 -3.58 13.67 -2.92
CA LEU A 59 -2.81 13.79 -1.68
C LEU A 59 -3.30 12.82 -0.59
N THR A 60 -4.62 12.64 -0.48
CA THR A 60 -5.21 11.69 0.48
C THR A 60 -4.82 10.26 0.10
N THR A 61 -4.97 9.88 -1.17
CA THR A 61 -4.58 8.56 -1.67
C THR A 61 -3.09 8.29 -1.45
N ILE A 62 -2.21 9.27 -1.71
CA ILE A 62 -0.77 9.16 -1.45
C ILE A 62 -0.52 8.86 0.04
N LYS A 63 -1.17 9.61 0.93
CA LYS A 63 -1.06 9.40 2.38
C LYS A 63 -1.50 7.98 2.75
N ASP A 64 -2.62 7.51 2.21
CA ASP A 64 -3.17 6.20 2.55
C ASP A 64 -2.37 5.03 1.96
N ILE A 65 -1.73 5.21 0.80
CA ILE A 65 -0.73 4.27 0.26
C ILE A 65 0.51 4.24 1.15
N ASN A 66 1.00 5.39 1.60
CA ASN A 66 2.15 5.47 2.51
C ASN A 66 1.84 4.83 3.87
N ASN A 67 0.63 5.01 4.39
CA ASN A 67 0.15 4.30 5.59
C ASN A 67 0.15 2.79 5.35
N GLY A 68 -0.36 2.33 4.20
CA GLY A 68 -0.31 0.92 3.80
C GLY A 68 1.12 0.37 3.76
N THR A 69 2.07 1.15 3.24
CA THR A 69 3.48 0.80 3.19
C THR A 69 4.06 0.66 4.60
N SER A 70 3.77 1.61 5.48
CA SER A 70 4.20 1.57 6.89
C SER A 70 3.62 0.38 7.64
N LEU A 71 2.33 0.06 7.42
CA LEU A 71 1.71 -1.13 8.00
C LEU A 71 2.37 -2.39 7.47
N CYS A 72 2.56 -2.50 6.16
CA CYS A 72 3.20 -3.65 5.53
C CYS A 72 4.61 -3.91 6.12
N ASN A 73 5.43 -2.87 6.29
CA ASN A 73 6.79 -2.99 6.86
C ASN A 73 6.81 -3.46 8.33
N THR A 74 5.71 -3.27 9.07
CA THR A 74 5.59 -3.65 10.48
C THR A 74 4.70 -4.87 10.68
N THR A 75 4.15 -5.43 9.59
CA THR A 75 3.25 -6.57 9.65
C THR A 75 4.05 -7.83 9.91
N THR A 76 3.61 -8.64 10.87
CA THR A 76 4.19 -9.96 11.17
C THR A 76 3.15 -11.06 11.02
N GLY A 77 3.58 -12.32 10.98
CA GLY A 77 2.65 -13.46 10.87
C GLY A 77 1.99 -13.58 9.50
N PHE A 78 2.68 -13.13 8.44
CA PHE A 78 2.21 -13.30 7.07
C PHE A 78 2.19 -14.79 6.71
N THR A 79 1.03 -15.28 6.29
CA THR A 79 0.85 -16.66 5.80
C THR A 79 0.71 -16.66 4.29
N ALA A 80 0.95 -17.80 3.64
CA ALA A 80 0.71 -17.94 2.21
C ALA A 80 -0.74 -17.55 1.82
N ALA A 81 -1.73 -17.92 2.64
CA ALA A 81 -3.13 -17.57 2.40
C ALA A 81 -3.37 -16.06 2.42
N ASN A 82 -2.86 -15.36 3.44
CA ASN A 82 -3.01 -13.89 3.49
C ASN A 82 -2.25 -13.20 2.36
N GLY A 83 -1.08 -13.72 1.97
CA GLY A 83 -0.34 -13.19 0.83
C GLY A 83 -1.10 -13.30 -0.49
N ILE A 84 -1.77 -14.43 -0.73
CA ILE A 84 -2.68 -14.57 -1.89
C ILE A 84 -3.81 -13.54 -1.82
N SER A 85 -4.46 -13.38 -0.66
CA SER A 85 -5.55 -12.40 -0.51
C SER A 85 -5.10 -10.95 -0.75
N VAL A 86 -3.90 -10.59 -0.29
CA VAL A 86 -3.31 -9.28 -0.54
C VAL A 86 -3.07 -9.07 -2.04
N ILE A 87 -2.44 -10.03 -2.72
CA ILE A 87 -2.20 -9.94 -4.17
C ILE A 87 -3.53 -9.84 -4.93
N GLN A 88 -4.52 -10.67 -4.60
CA GLN A 88 -5.84 -10.63 -5.22
C GLN A 88 -6.52 -9.27 -5.02
N THR A 89 -6.38 -8.67 -3.84
CA THR A 89 -6.93 -7.32 -3.56
C THR A 89 -6.27 -6.28 -4.46
N VAL A 90 -4.94 -6.30 -4.59
CA VAL A 90 -4.20 -5.39 -5.48
C VAL A 90 -4.62 -5.56 -6.94
N VAL A 91 -4.65 -6.79 -7.43
CA VAL A 91 -4.94 -7.09 -8.84
C VAL A 91 -6.40 -6.80 -9.19
N ASN A 92 -7.34 -7.20 -8.33
CA ASN A 92 -8.77 -7.13 -8.67
C ASN A 92 -9.40 -5.79 -8.31
N ASN A 93 -8.91 -5.11 -7.25
CA ASN A 93 -9.61 -3.97 -6.67
C ASN A 93 -8.84 -2.65 -6.79
N LEU A 94 -7.51 -2.66 -6.73
CA LEU A 94 -6.72 -1.43 -6.87
C LEU A 94 -6.35 -1.16 -8.34
N THR A 95 -5.85 -2.18 -9.05
CA THR A 95 -5.27 -1.99 -10.39
C THR A 95 -6.29 -1.45 -11.41
N PRO A 96 -7.52 -1.99 -11.53
CA PRO A 96 -8.47 -1.51 -12.54
C PRO A 96 -8.88 -0.05 -12.38
N PRO A 97 -9.34 0.44 -11.21
CA PRO A 97 -9.71 1.84 -11.06
C PRO A 97 -8.51 2.78 -11.17
N THR A 98 -7.31 2.37 -10.75
CA THR A 98 -6.09 3.17 -10.93
C THR A 98 -5.75 3.36 -12.41
N LEU A 99 -5.81 2.30 -13.23
CA LEU A 99 -5.58 2.42 -14.68
C LEU A 99 -6.65 3.28 -15.36
N ALA A 100 -7.91 3.15 -14.95
CA ALA A 100 -9.00 3.98 -15.45
C ALA A 100 -8.81 5.47 -15.08
N ALA A 101 -8.37 5.75 -13.84
CA ALA A 101 -8.05 7.10 -13.39
C ALA A 101 -6.88 7.70 -14.19
N LEU A 102 -5.79 6.95 -14.40
CA LEU A 102 -4.65 7.42 -15.20
C LEU A 102 -5.05 7.71 -16.66
N THR A 103 -5.85 6.83 -17.27
CA THR A 103 -6.40 7.04 -18.62
C THR A 103 -7.26 8.30 -18.68
N SER A 104 -8.13 8.49 -17.69
CA SER A 104 -8.96 9.69 -17.58
C SER A 104 -8.11 10.95 -17.42
N LEU A 105 -7.07 10.90 -16.58
CA LEU A 105 -6.15 12.01 -16.37
C LEU A 105 -5.41 12.42 -17.66
N ILE A 106 -4.96 11.44 -18.45
CA ILE A 106 -4.38 11.67 -19.79
C ILE A 106 -5.39 12.41 -20.68
N ASN A 107 -6.63 11.93 -20.73
CA ASN A 107 -7.70 12.54 -21.54
C ASN A 107 -8.08 13.96 -21.04
N LYS A 108 -7.86 14.27 -19.76
CA LYS A 108 -8.11 15.58 -19.16
C LYS A 108 -6.93 16.55 -19.23
N LYS A 109 -5.80 16.14 -19.81
CA LYS A 109 -4.58 16.96 -19.86
C LYS A 109 -4.84 18.40 -20.34
N SER A 110 -5.55 18.58 -21.46
CA SER A 110 -5.83 19.91 -22.01
C SER A 110 -6.65 20.81 -21.05
N GLN A 111 -7.50 20.21 -20.21
CA GLN A 111 -8.31 20.93 -19.23
C GLN A 111 -7.45 21.33 -18.02
N PHE A 112 -6.56 20.46 -17.53
CA PHE A 112 -5.58 20.85 -16.52
C PHE A 112 -4.63 21.94 -17.02
N ASP A 113 -4.20 21.88 -18.29
CA ASP A 113 -3.35 22.89 -18.91
C ASP A 113 -4.06 24.24 -19.04
N SER A 114 -5.36 24.26 -19.40
CA SER A 114 -6.14 25.50 -19.49
C SER A 114 -6.28 26.21 -18.14
N PHE A 115 -6.30 25.45 -17.04
CA PHE A 115 -6.24 25.96 -15.67
C PHE A 115 -4.83 26.28 -15.19
N LYS A 116 -3.79 26.04 -16.00
CA LYS A 116 -2.38 26.16 -15.62
C LYS A 116 -1.98 25.25 -14.44
N LEU A 117 -2.66 24.11 -14.30
CA LEU A 117 -2.47 23.13 -13.22
C LEU A 117 -1.63 21.91 -13.66
N GLY A 118 -1.12 21.88 -14.90
CA GLY A 118 -0.37 20.74 -15.44
C GLY A 118 0.84 20.32 -14.57
N SER A 119 1.55 21.27 -13.96
CA SER A 119 2.66 20.98 -13.04
C SER A 119 2.20 20.29 -11.76
N ILE A 120 1.04 20.66 -11.22
CA ILE A 120 0.48 20.04 -10.01
C ILE A 120 0.05 18.60 -10.33
N ALA A 121 -0.66 18.40 -11.45
CA ALA A 121 -1.04 17.06 -11.90
C ALA A 121 0.19 16.16 -12.11
N LYS A 122 1.28 16.70 -12.68
CA LYS A 122 2.54 15.95 -12.82
C LYS A 122 3.15 15.55 -11.47
N THR A 123 3.16 16.47 -10.50
CA THR A 123 3.65 16.18 -9.14
C THR A 123 2.81 15.10 -8.48
N ASP A 124 1.49 15.17 -8.57
CA ASP A 124 0.59 14.17 -8.00
C ASP A 124 0.81 12.78 -8.62
N ILE A 125 0.92 12.69 -9.95
CA ILE A 125 1.25 11.44 -10.66
C ILE A 125 2.57 10.87 -10.17
N THR A 126 3.61 11.71 -10.04
CA THR A 126 4.95 11.26 -9.63
C THR A 126 4.95 10.75 -8.20
N ASN A 127 4.25 11.44 -7.30
CA ASN A 127 4.12 11.05 -5.90
C ASN A 127 3.28 9.77 -5.73
N LEU A 128 2.17 9.65 -6.47
CA LEU A 128 1.35 8.43 -6.51
C LEU A 128 2.18 7.24 -7.02
N HIS A 129 2.92 7.41 -8.12
CA HIS A 129 3.79 6.38 -8.66
C HIS A 129 4.82 5.90 -7.62
N THR A 130 5.54 6.85 -7.02
CA THR A 130 6.54 6.55 -5.99
C THR A 130 5.92 5.83 -4.78
N ALA A 131 4.75 6.27 -4.32
CA ALA A 131 4.06 5.63 -3.20
C ALA A 131 3.62 4.20 -3.55
N VAL A 132 3.09 3.97 -4.75
CA VAL A 132 2.69 2.64 -5.25
C VAL A 132 3.89 1.71 -5.39
N ASP A 133 5.03 2.20 -5.90
CA ASP A 133 6.26 1.42 -6.02
C ASP A 133 6.74 0.94 -4.65
N ASN A 134 6.75 1.83 -3.65
CA ASN A 134 7.14 1.49 -2.29
C ASN A 134 6.19 0.46 -1.66
N LEU A 135 4.87 0.64 -1.82
CA LEU A 135 3.88 -0.31 -1.32
C LEU A 135 4.05 -1.68 -1.99
N SER A 136 4.24 -1.70 -3.31
CA SER A 136 4.40 -2.93 -4.10
C SER A 136 5.66 -3.69 -3.70
N ALA A 137 6.79 -2.98 -3.54
CA ALA A 137 8.04 -3.57 -3.07
C ALA A 137 7.87 -4.20 -1.67
N CYS A 138 7.16 -3.52 -0.77
CA CYS A 138 6.87 -4.07 0.55
C CYS A 138 5.99 -5.32 0.47
N ILE A 139 4.89 -5.29 -0.30
CA ILE A 139 3.98 -6.44 -0.44
C ILE A 139 4.72 -7.66 -1.01
N VAL A 140 5.54 -7.46 -2.05
CA VAL A 140 6.34 -8.55 -2.64
C VAL A 140 7.27 -9.16 -1.60
N SER A 141 7.98 -8.33 -0.83
CA SER A 141 8.83 -8.80 0.27
C SER A 141 8.05 -9.57 1.34
N ALA A 142 6.90 -9.05 1.77
CA ALA A 142 6.05 -9.69 2.78
C ALA A 142 5.51 -11.05 2.31
N VAL A 143 5.11 -11.15 1.04
CA VAL A 143 4.65 -12.42 0.44
C VAL A 143 5.78 -13.43 0.31
N GLN A 144 6.97 -13.01 -0.13
CA GLN A 144 8.13 -13.89 -0.26
C GLN A 144 8.56 -14.50 1.08
N ASN A 145 8.42 -13.74 2.16
CA ASN A 145 8.76 -14.16 3.52
C ASN A 145 7.57 -14.83 4.26
N ALA A 146 6.46 -15.08 3.57
CA ALA A 146 5.29 -15.68 4.21
C ALA A 146 5.58 -17.12 4.65
N THR A 147 5.07 -17.50 5.82
CA THR A 147 5.24 -18.88 6.31
C THR A 147 4.41 -19.84 5.46
N VAL A 148 5.06 -20.88 4.91
CA VAL A 148 4.44 -21.93 4.07
C VAL A 148 4.31 -23.24 4.87
N THR A 149 3.64 -23.15 6.01
CA THR A 149 3.59 -24.20 7.03
C THR A 149 3.10 -25.58 6.54
N PRO A 150 2.09 -25.72 5.67
CA PRO A 150 1.57 -27.05 5.30
C PRO A 150 2.53 -27.88 4.46
N LEU A 151 3.19 -27.26 3.46
CA LEU A 151 4.16 -27.96 2.61
C LEU A 151 5.45 -28.24 3.37
N ASP A 152 5.96 -27.27 4.14
CA ASP A 152 7.14 -27.48 4.98
C ASP A 152 6.91 -28.58 6.01
N THR A 153 5.73 -28.63 6.63
CA THR A 153 5.35 -29.73 7.53
C THR A 153 5.31 -31.06 6.79
N GLY A 154 4.71 -31.10 5.60
CA GLY A 154 4.66 -32.32 4.77
C GLY A 154 6.05 -32.82 4.36
N PHE A 155 6.94 -31.93 3.93
CA PHE A 155 8.32 -32.27 3.60
C PHE A 155 9.12 -32.73 4.82
N ASN A 156 8.95 -32.08 5.98
CA ASN A 156 9.61 -32.49 7.22
C ASN A 156 9.10 -33.84 7.73
N GLN A 157 7.80 -34.11 7.63
CA GLN A 157 7.22 -35.41 7.96
C GLN A 157 7.74 -36.51 7.03
N ALA A 158 7.80 -36.24 5.72
CA ALA A 158 8.39 -37.15 4.75
C ALA A 158 9.87 -37.42 5.08
N ALA A 159 10.67 -36.38 5.32
CA ALA A 159 12.08 -36.53 5.69
C ALA A 159 12.27 -37.36 6.97
N ALA A 160 11.44 -37.13 8.00
CA ALA A 160 11.48 -37.90 9.24
C ALA A 160 11.11 -39.38 9.05
N ALA A 161 10.15 -39.69 8.17
CA ALA A 161 9.75 -41.06 7.87
C ALA A 161 10.86 -41.89 7.20
N TYR A 162 11.79 -41.24 6.49
CA TYR A 162 12.95 -41.88 5.86
C TYR A 162 14.25 -41.71 6.68
N ALA A 163 14.21 -41.08 7.86
CA ALA A 163 15.40 -40.80 8.66
C ALA A 163 16.03 -42.05 9.30
N SER A 164 15.33 -43.19 9.32
CA SER A 164 15.82 -44.49 9.83
C SER A 164 16.40 -45.40 8.74
N GLU A 165 16.45 -44.96 7.48
CA GLU A 165 16.97 -45.74 6.35
C GLU A 165 18.51 -45.63 6.19
N SER A 166 19.21 -45.14 7.22
CA SER A 166 20.67 -45.02 7.30
C SER A 166 21.32 -46.16 8.07
#